data_AF-A0A8X7CPJ0-F1
#
_entry.id   AF-A0A8X7CPJ0-F1
#
_cell.length_a   1.000
_cell.length_b   1.000
_cell.length_c   1.000
_cell.angle_alpha   90.00
_cell.angle_beta   90.00
_cell.angle_gamma   90.00
#
_symmetry.space_group_name_H-M   'P 1'
#
loop_
_entity.id
_entity.type
_entity.pdbx_description
1 polymer ?
#
loop_
_entity_poly.entity_id
_entity_poly.type
_entity_poly.pdbx_seq_one_letter_code
_entity_poly.pdbx_strand_id
1 'polypeptide(L)'
;MFDAMPSLQELKLDNNHLKRFQLHHLSSVWNRLTQLWLDDNEILCWPFCWVVGKQHRPSFLDSSKCTLGRSSELILDSFYPFCT
;
A
#
# COMPACT_ATOMS: atom_id res chain seq x y z
N MET A 1 1.75 14.79 -0.53
CA MET A 1 0.41 14.85 0.12
C MET A 1 0.53 14.70 1.63
N PHE A 2 1.31 13.74 2.15
CA PHE A 2 1.50 13.54 3.60
C PHE A 2 2.72 14.28 4.17
N ASP A 3 3.33 15.17 3.40
CA ASP A 3 4.60 15.83 3.74
C ASP A 3 4.48 16.76 4.96
N ALA A 4 3.29 17.29 5.21
CA ALA A 4 2.98 18.11 6.38
C ALA A 4 2.62 17.28 7.64
N MET A 5 2.70 15.95 7.57
CA MET A 5 2.38 15.03 8.67
C MET A 5 3.60 14.18 9.05
N PRO A 6 4.70 14.79 9.53
CA PRO A 6 5.98 14.10 9.75
C PRO A 6 5.93 13.06 10.89
N SER A 7 4.88 13.06 11.70
CA SER A 7 4.65 12.12 12.80
C SER A 7 3.61 11.06 12.49
N LEU A 8 3.14 10.95 11.24
CA LEU A 8 2.14 9.96 10.86
C LEU A 8 2.72 8.54 10.99
N GLN A 9 2.13 7.74 11.88
CA GLN A 9 2.51 6.34 12.12
C GLN A 9 1.42 5.37 11.67
N GLU A 10 0.16 5.79 11.70
CA GLU A 10 -0.98 4.95 11.35
C GLU A 10 -1.78 5.65 10.25
N LEU A 11 -2.07 4.93 9.17
CA LEU A 11 -2.88 5.45 8.06
C LEU A 11 -3.95 4.44 7.64
N LYS A 12 -5.21 4.76 7.97
CA LYS A 12 -6.39 3.98 7.62
C LYS A 12 -7.05 4.52 6.36
N LEU A 13 -7.15 3.69 5.32
CA LEU A 13 -7.76 4.01 4.03
C LEU A 13 -8.69 2.87 3.54
N ASP A 14 -9.02 1.94 4.43
CA ASP A 14 -9.91 0.81 4.20
C ASP A 14 -11.35 1.22 3.85
N ASN A 15 -12.11 0.31 3.23
CA ASN A 15 -13.53 0.51 2.89
C ASN A 15 -13.77 1.75 2.00
N ASN A 16 -12.98 1.86 0.93
CA ASN A 16 -13.02 2.97 -0.02
C ASN A 16 -13.04 2.47 -1.47
N HIS A 17 -13.06 3.40 -2.43
CA HIS A 17 -13.03 3.07 -3.87
C HIS A 17 -11.66 3.37 -4.51
N LEU A 18 -10.57 3.12 -3.79
CA LEU A 18 -9.22 3.45 -4.24
C LEU A 18 -8.77 2.51 -5.36
N LYS A 19 -8.85 2.97 -6.61
CA LYS A 19 -8.35 2.23 -7.80
C LYS A 19 -6.91 2.54 -8.17
N ARG A 20 -6.61 3.84 -8.19
CA ARG A 20 -5.35 4.40 -8.68
C ARG A 20 -4.59 5.08 -7.55
N PHE A 21 -4.70 4.54 -6.33
CA PHE A 21 -3.95 5.10 -5.22
C PHE A 21 -2.46 4.95 -5.53
N GLN A 22 -1.88 6.08 -5.91
CA GLN A 22 -0.49 6.24 -6.26
C GLN A 22 0.29 6.16 -4.95
N LEU A 23 0.67 4.96 -4.53
CA LEU A 23 1.34 4.73 -3.24
C LEU A 23 2.62 5.55 -3.08
N HIS A 24 3.25 6.02 -4.17
CA HIS A 24 4.39 6.93 -4.10
C HIS A 24 4.06 8.25 -3.36
N HIS A 25 2.78 8.63 -3.24
CA HIS A 25 2.36 9.76 -2.40
C HIS A 25 2.61 9.53 -0.90
N LEU A 26 2.80 8.28 -0.47
CA LEU A 26 3.21 7.90 0.88
C LEU A 26 4.74 7.95 1.07
N SER A 27 5.53 8.26 0.03
CA SER A 27 6.99 8.17 0.09
C SER A 27 7.61 8.95 1.26
N SER A 28 7.07 10.12 1.61
CA SER A 28 7.55 10.95 2.71
C SER A 28 7.27 10.39 4.11
N VAL A 29 6.28 9.50 4.23
CA VAL A 29 5.86 8.89 5.50
C VAL A 29 6.08 7.38 5.55
N TRP A 30 6.48 6.74 4.45
CA TRP A 30 6.56 5.28 4.31
C TRP A 30 7.39 4.60 5.41
N ASN A 31 8.56 5.16 5.71
CA ASN A 31 9.48 4.60 6.70
C ASN A 31 9.04 4.88 8.16
N ARG A 32 8.00 5.71 8.36
CA ARG A 32 7.46 6.09 9.66
C ARG A 32 6.14 5.38 9.95
N LEU A 33 5.40 5.03 8.91
CA LEU A 33 4.19 4.24 9.05
C LEU A 33 4.55 2.88 9.65
N THR A 34 3.89 2.58 10.76
CA THR A 34 3.92 1.28 11.42
C THR A 34 2.75 0.42 10.94
N GLN A 35 1.62 1.06 10.61
CA GLN A 35 0.38 0.37 10.22
C GLN A 35 -0.29 1.09 9.04
N LEU A 36 -0.73 0.30 8.06
CA LEU A 36 -1.42 0.76 6.86
C LEU A 36 -2.60 -0.16 6.57
N TRP A 37 -3.80 0.41 6.48
CA TRP A 37 -5.02 -0.31 6.13
C TRP A 37 -5.51 0.13 4.75
N LEU A 38 -5.77 -0.85 3.89
CA LEU A 38 -6.15 -0.72 2.49
C LEU A 38 -7.17 -1.79 2.07
N ASP A 39 -7.70 -2.60 2.99
CA ASP A 39 -8.73 -3.58 2.68
C ASP A 39 -10.02 -2.93 2.14
N ASP A 40 -10.85 -3.75 1.50
CA ASP A 40 -12.07 -3.31 0.81
C ASP A 40 -11.86 -2.07 -0.07
N ASN A 41 -10.89 -2.19 -0.98
CA ASN A 41 -10.60 -1.23 -2.03
C ASN A 41 -10.32 -1.95 -3.35
N GLU A 42 -10.24 -1.20 -4.44
CA GLU A 42 -10.05 -1.71 -5.80
C GLU A 42 -8.60 -1.50 -6.31
N ILE A 43 -7.61 -1.66 -5.41
CA ILE A 43 -6.22 -1.22 -5.63
C ILE A 43 -5.51 -2.16 -6.60
N LEU A 44 -4.79 -1.59 -7.57
CA LEU A 44 -3.94 -2.35 -8.47
C LEU A 44 -2.61 -2.75 -7.77
N CYS A 45 -1.99 -3.87 -8.16
CA CYS A 45 -0.72 -4.29 -7.56
C CYS A 45 0.51 -3.49 -8.04
N TRP A 46 0.50 -3.00 -9.28
CA TRP A 46 1.67 -2.31 -9.88
C TRP A 46 2.15 -1.06 -9.10
N PRO A 47 1.31 -0.24 -8.44
CA PRO A 47 1.77 0.89 -7.65
C PRO A 47 2.55 0.47 -6.38
N PHE A 48 2.63 -0.80 -6.03
CA PHE A 48 3.52 -1.28 -4.96
C PHE A 48 4.95 -1.52 -5.45
N CYS A 49 5.24 -1.36 -6.74
CA CYS A 49 6.56 -1.61 -7.29
C CYS A 49 7.67 -0.72 -6.72
N TRP A 50 7.37 0.52 -6.34
CA TRP A 50 8.37 1.43 -5.77
C TRP A 50 8.80 1.06 -4.34
N VAL A 51 8.09 0.11 -3.69
CA VAL A 51 8.46 -0.37 -2.34
C VAL A 51 9.23 -1.69 -2.37
N VAL A 52 9.46 -2.26 -3.55
CA VAL A 52 10.37 -3.40 -3.72
C VAL A 52 11.75 -3.02 -3.22
N GLY A 53 12.34 -3.87 -2.37
CA GLY A 53 13.69 -3.67 -1.84
C GLY A 53 13.80 -2.63 -0.73
N LYS A 54 12.69 -2.02 -0.28
CA LYS A 54 12.71 -1.17 0.93
C LYS A 54 12.79 -2.05 2.17
N GLN A 55 13.80 -1.81 3.01
CA GLN A 55 14.03 -2.57 4.25
C GLN A 55 12.96 -2.32 5.32
N HIS A 56 12.35 -1.13 5.33
CA HIS A 56 11.28 -0.77 6.26
C HIS A 56 9.97 -0.60 5.50
N ARG A 57 8.92 -1.28 5.98
CA ARG A 57 7.54 -1.16 5.48
C ARG A 57 6.56 -1.22 6.66
N PRO A 58 5.41 -0.55 6.57
CA PRO A 58 4.33 -0.75 7.53
C PRO A 58 3.80 -2.18 7.47
N SER A 59 3.20 -2.65 8.55
CA SER A 59 2.40 -3.87 8.55
C SER A 59 1.06 -3.60 7.87
N PHE A 60 0.63 -4.52 7.00
CA PHE A 60 -0.71 -4.54 6.43
C PHE A 60 -1.60 -5.42 7.33
N LEU A 61 -2.45 -4.81 8.16
CA LEU A 61 -3.09 -5.48 9.30
C LEU A 61 -4.48 -6.10 9.01
N ASP A 62 -4.90 -6.09 7.76
CA ASP A 62 -6.31 -6.16 7.36
C ASP A 62 -6.56 -7.13 6.20
N SER A 63 -5.59 -8.01 5.89
CA SER A 63 -5.64 -8.84 4.68
C SER A 63 -5.77 -8.01 3.40
N SER A 64 -5.29 -6.76 3.39
CA SER A 64 -5.27 -5.89 2.22
C SER A 64 -4.86 -6.65 0.97
N LYS A 65 -5.65 -6.47 -0.09
CA LYS A 65 -5.41 -7.12 -1.37
C LYS A 65 -5.14 -6.09 -2.45
N CYS A 66 -4.43 -6.53 -3.47
CA CYS A 66 -4.33 -5.81 -4.72
C CYS A 66 -4.72 -6.71 -5.89
N THR A 67 -5.18 -6.10 -6.98
CA THR A 67 -5.56 -6.79 -8.21
C THR A 67 -4.42 -6.76 -9.23
N LEU A 68 -4.11 -7.93 -9.79
CA LEU A 68 -3.23 -8.12 -10.94
C LEU A 68 -4.09 -8.51 -12.16
N GLY A 69 -4.13 -7.66 -13.17
CA GLY A 69 -4.92 -7.90 -14.38
C GLY A 69 -6.44 -7.89 -14.13
N ARG A 70 -7.19 -8.80 -14.77
CA ARG A 70 -8.66 -8.79 -14.76
C ARG A 70 -9.30 -9.45 -13.54
N SER A 71 -8.61 -10.30 -12.78
CA SER A 71 -9.28 -11.07 -11.70
C SER A 71 -8.37 -11.66 -10.62
N SER A 72 -7.05 -11.51 -10.70
CA SER A 72 -6.16 -12.12 -9.70
C SER A 72 -5.99 -11.19 -8.52
N GLU A 73 -6.48 -11.58 -7.34
CA GLU A 73 -6.22 -10.88 -6.08
C GLU A 73 -4.98 -11.45 -5.40
N LEU A 74 -4.16 -10.57 -4.83
CA LEU A 74 -2.96 -10.92 -4.08
C LEU A 74 -2.97 -10.22 -2.73
N ILE A 75 -2.64 -10.94 -1.66
CA ILE A 75 -2.51 -10.37 -0.32
C ILE A 75 -1.18 -9.60 -0.26
N LEU A 76 -1.24 -8.32 0.11
CA LEU A 76 -0.08 -7.42 0.13
C LEU A 76 1.03 -7.88 1.06
N ASP A 77 0.67 -8.50 2.19
CA ASP A 77 1.65 -8.93 3.18
C ASP A 77 2.54 -10.09 2.68
N SER A 78 1.97 -10.93 1.81
CA SER A 78 2.63 -12.07 1.15
C SER A 78 3.38 -11.72 -0.14
N PHE A 79 3.37 -10.46 -0.56
CA PHE A 79 3.80 -10.07 -1.90
C PHE A 79 5.30 -9.79 -2.00
N TYR A 80 5.95 -10.46 -2.97
CA TYR A 80 7.06 -9.91 -3.72
C TYR A 80 6.50 -9.32 -5.01
N PRO A 81 6.65 -8.01 -5.24
CA PRO A 81 6.05 -7.41 -6.41
C PRO A 81 6.55 -7.99 -7.74
N PHE A 82 5.63 -8.53 -8.54
CA PHE A 82 5.87 -8.82 -9.96
C PHE A 82 5.92 -7.50 -10.71
N CYS A 83 7.06 -6.83 -10.59
CA CYS A 83 7.39 -5.59 -11.28
C CYS A 83 8.24 -5.96 -12.49
N THR A 84 7.56 -6.39 -13.55
CA THR A 84 8.14 -6.60 -14.88
C THR A 84 8.04 -5.35 -15.71
#